data_AF-A0A529WD67-F1
#
_entry.id   AF-A0A529WD67-F1
#
_cell.length_a   1.000
_cell.length_b   1.000
_cell.length_c   1.000
_cell.angle_alpha   90.00
_cell.angle_beta   90.00
_cell.angle_gamma   90.00
#
_symmetry.space_group_name_H-M   'P 1'
#
loop_
_entity.id
_entity.type
_entity.pdbx_description
1 polymer ?
#
loop_
_entity_poly.entity_id
_entity_poly.type
_entity_poly.pdbx_seq_one_letter_code
_entity_poly.pdbx_strand_id
1 'polypeptide(L)'
;MIVFGDHKRTHSAEQLREAVLAEAEAIGDLPAGIERHAALVDLFVTAAELFQGLADAEFDTRGADGSSSRQKLGSEILVELSREVLRSWQQGFARKGSLDASLLAKLAAIDCGSKITTGPAEGYALYALYPETYLLAALRSGLDANTCVIGIRSIGLGLAAMVAAALHAPPPISVRPIGHPFSRHMSAAPELLGSWRDRPRAEFAIVDEGPGLSGSSLYAVIVWLRRQGIDQERIHLFPSHRGGPGAQADAETVAALSQCQNHVADFEDVFDGAVAPGLRDWIGHLLGKADVELQEISGGAWREHLSAPAGAWPPAFPAFERRKFMASADGERWLVKFAGLGETGRRKLGTAKALHEAGFGAQPAGLCHGFLVERWIDAGRLSAKARFVE
;
A
#
# COMPACT_ATOMS: atom_id res chain seq x y z
N MET A 1 1.20 -18.24 -3.67
CA MET A 1 1.25 -17.83 -5.09
C MET A 1 0.26 -16.71 -5.27
N ILE A 2 0.71 -15.58 -5.81
CA ILE A 2 -0.18 -14.51 -6.26
C ILE A 2 -0.76 -14.92 -7.63
N VAL A 3 -2.07 -14.81 -7.80
CA VAL A 3 -2.74 -14.97 -9.10
C VAL A 3 -3.33 -13.62 -9.45
N PHE A 4 -2.95 -13.08 -10.60
CA PHE A 4 -3.43 -11.78 -11.07
C PHE A 4 -4.85 -11.90 -11.64
N GLY A 5 -5.70 -10.95 -11.27
CA GLY A 5 -7.05 -10.81 -11.80
C GLY A 5 -7.54 -9.40 -11.54
N ASP A 6 -8.01 -8.72 -12.59
CA ASP A 6 -8.62 -7.38 -12.48
C ASP A 6 -10.02 -7.55 -11.86
N HIS A 7 -10.07 -7.80 -10.55
CA HIS A 7 -11.30 -7.98 -9.79
C HIS A 7 -11.95 -6.65 -9.48
N LYS A 8 -12.22 -5.86 -10.52
CA LYS A 8 -12.99 -4.64 -10.43
C LYS A 8 -14.44 -4.96 -10.11
N ARG A 9 -15.01 -4.13 -9.24
CA ARG A 9 -16.39 -4.20 -8.81
C ARG A 9 -17.00 -2.82 -8.91
N THR A 10 -18.23 -2.77 -9.39
CA THR A 10 -18.99 -1.53 -9.43
C THR A 10 -19.76 -1.39 -8.12
N HIS A 11 -19.56 -0.27 -7.45
CA HIS A 11 -20.17 0.05 -6.16
C HIS A 11 -20.90 1.40 -6.24
N SER A 12 -21.84 1.63 -5.32
CA SER A 12 -22.28 2.98 -5.02
C SER A 12 -21.16 3.70 -4.25
N ALA A 13 -20.76 4.89 -4.71
CA ALA A 13 -19.81 5.70 -3.94
C ALA A 13 -20.38 6.12 -2.58
N GLU A 14 -21.70 6.24 -2.46
CA GLU A 14 -22.37 6.57 -1.20
C GLU A 14 -22.20 5.45 -0.18
N GLN A 15 -22.36 4.19 -0.59
CA GLN A 15 -22.14 3.03 0.27
C GLN A 15 -20.70 2.93 0.75
N LEU A 16 -19.72 3.22 -0.12
CA LEU A 16 -18.31 3.28 0.28
C LEU A 16 -18.06 4.42 1.27
N ARG A 17 -18.64 5.60 1.05
CA ARG A 17 -18.54 6.73 1.98
C ARG A 17 -19.15 6.39 3.34
N GLU A 18 -20.32 5.74 3.38
CA GLU A 18 -20.95 5.29 4.63
C GLU A 18 -20.07 4.29 5.37
N ALA A 19 -19.46 3.34 4.66
CA ALA A 19 -18.50 2.41 5.26
C ALA A 19 -17.27 3.14 5.84
N VAL A 20 -16.70 4.09 5.10
CA VAL A 20 -15.58 4.93 5.57
C VAL A 20 -15.97 5.74 6.81
N LEU A 21 -17.17 6.32 6.86
CA LEU A 21 -17.64 7.05 8.05
C LEU A 21 -17.83 6.13 9.26
N ALA A 22 -18.42 4.94 9.07
CA ALA A 22 -18.58 3.97 10.14
C ALA A 22 -17.23 3.46 10.68
N GLU A 23 -16.25 3.20 9.79
CA GLU A 23 -14.88 2.86 10.19
C GLU A 23 -14.21 4.00 10.96
N ALA A 24 -14.41 5.25 10.53
CA ALA A 24 -13.85 6.44 11.18
C ALA A 24 -14.41 6.67 12.60
N GLU A 25 -15.70 6.41 12.81
CA GLU A 25 -16.34 6.46 14.13
C GLU A 25 -15.79 5.37 15.06
N ALA A 26 -15.72 4.13 14.57
CA ALA A 26 -15.25 2.97 15.35
C ALA A 26 -13.80 3.11 15.85
N ILE A 27 -12.94 3.84 15.12
CA ILE A 27 -11.55 4.12 15.56
C ILE A 27 -11.50 4.88 16.89
N GLY A 28 -12.52 5.70 17.19
CA GLY A 28 -12.58 6.47 18.43
C GLY A 28 -12.63 5.61 19.69
N ASP A 29 -13.23 4.42 19.58
CA ASP A 29 -13.45 3.49 20.69
C ASP A 29 -12.27 2.52 20.89
N LEU A 30 -11.34 2.46 19.93
CA LEU A 30 -10.18 1.58 20.03
C LEU A 30 -9.13 2.13 21.00
N PRO A 31 -8.52 1.27 21.84
CA PRO A 31 -7.39 1.67 22.67
C PRO A 31 -6.17 2.04 21.81
N ALA A 32 -5.22 2.76 22.40
CA ALA A 32 -3.91 2.94 21.76
C ALA A 32 -3.23 1.58 21.52
N GLY A 33 -2.54 1.44 20.39
CA GLY A 33 -1.90 0.19 20.00
C GLY A 33 -1.91 -0.04 18.49
N ILE A 34 -1.31 -1.16 18.09
CA ILE A 34 -1.18 -1.55 16.67
C ILE A 34 -2.55 -1.80 16.04
N GLU A 35 -3.54 -2.28 16.80
CA GLU A 35 -4.90 -2.53 16.30
C GLU A 35 -5.57 -1.23 15.85
N ARG A 36 -5.43 -0.16 16.64
CA ARG A 36 -5.97 1.16 16.27
C ARG A 36 -5.21 1.76 15.10
N HIS A 37 -3.89 1.62 15.08
CA HIS A 37 -3.10 2.09 13.94
C HIS A 37 -3.49 1.36 12.65
N ALA A 38 -3.62 0.03 12.71
CA ALA A 38 -4.07 -0.78 11.59
C ALA A 38 -5.48 -0.39 11.12
N ALA A 39 -6.42 -0.13 12.04
CA ALA A 39 -7.76 0.35 11.68
C ALA A 39 -7.72 1.73 10.99
N LEU A 40 -6.82 2.62 11.39
CA LEU A 40 -6.61 3.91 10.74
C LEU A 40 -6.02 3.76 9.33
N VAL A 41 -5.08 2.83 9.15
CA VAL A 41 -4.52 2.50 7.83
C VAL A 41 -5.59 1.88 6.94
N ASP A 42 -6.42 0.99 7.48
CA ASP A 42 -7.53 0.38 6.75
C ASP A 42 -8.53 1.46 6.29
N LEU A 43 -8.92 2.38 7.18
CA LEU A 43 -9.77 3.53 6.83
C LEU A 43 -9.17 4.35 5.68
N PHE A 44 -7.86 4.64 5.77
CA PHE A 44 -7.16 5.38 4.73
C PHE A 44 -7.18 4.63 3.39
N VAL A 45 -6.95 3.31 3.39
CA VAL A 45 -7.00 2.49 2.17
C VAL A 45 -8.40 2.53 1.56
N THR A 46 -9.44 2.31 2.35
CA THR A 46 -10.84 2.36 1.87
C THR A 46 -11.20 3.74 1.33
N ALA A 47 -10.78 4.81 2.01
CA ALA A 47 -10.99 6.18 1.54
C ALA A 47 -10.25 6.47 0.23
N ALA A 48 -9.01 5.98 0.08
CA ALA A 48 -8.24 6.14 -1.16
C ALA A 48 -8.92 5.45 -2.34
N GLU A 49 -9.49 4.26 -2.13
CA GLU A 49 -10.29 3.57 -3.15
C GLU A 49 -11.52 4.38 -3.57
N LEU A 50 -12.25 4.97 -2.61
CA LEU A 50 -13.41 5.84 -2.88
C LEU A 50 -13.01 7.04 -3.75
N PHE A 51 -12.01 7.81 -3.33
CA PHE A 51 -11.64 9.04 -4.03
C PHE A 51 -11.00 8.78 -5.39
N GLN A 52 -10.26 7.68 -5.53
CA GLN A 52 -9.81 7.27 -6.84
C GLN A 52 -10.97 6.86 -7.74
N GLY A 53 -11.93 6.09 -7.23
CA GLY A 53 -13.11 5.70 -8.01
C GLY A 53 -13.90 6.93 -8.51
N LEU A 54 -14.03 7.96 -7.66
CA LEU A 54 -14.66 9.23 -8.04
C LEU A 54 -13.86 9.98 -9.11
N ALA A 55 -12.52 10.02 -9.00
CA ALA A 55 -11.66 10.62 -10.01
C ALA A 55 -11.71 9.85 -11.34
N ASP A 56 -11.77 8.51 -11.30
CA ASP A 56 -11.93 7.64 -12.47
C ASP A 56 -13.27 7.91 -13.17
N ALA A 57 -14.38 8.01 -12.44
CA ALA A 57 -15.68 8.36 -13.00
C ALA A 57 -15.70 9.75 -13.68
N GLU A 58 -15.02 10.74 -13.10
CA GLU A 58 -14.87 12.06 -13.72
C GLU A 58 -14.05 12.01 -15.00
N PHE A 59 -12.96 11.24 -15.00
CA PHE A 59 -12.12 11.05 -16.18
C PHE A 59 -12.86 10.34 -17.30
N ASP A 60 -13.61 9.28 -16.99
CA ASP A 60 -14.41 8.55 -17.97
C ASP A 60 -15.47 9.45 -18.64
N THR A 61 -15.96 10.47 -17.91
CA THR A 61 -16.90 11.47 -18.44
C THR A 61 -16.21 12.53 -19.30
N ARG A 62 -15.03 13.01 -18.88
CA ARG A 62 -14.34 14.15 -19.51
C ARG A 62 -13.34 13.74 -20.60
N GLY A 63 -12.82 12.52 -20.56
CA GLY A 63 -11.74 12.03 -21.42
C GLY A 63 -10.35 12.60 -21.09
N ALA A 64 -10.21 13.40 -20.03
CA ALA A 64 -8.97 14.01 -19.59
C ALA A 64 -8.97 14.33 -18.09
N ASP A 65 -7.79 14.31 -17.48
CA ASP A 65 -7.55 14.85 -16.13
C ASP A 65 -7.73 16.36 -16.13
N GLY A 66 -8.34 16.93 -15.10
CA GLY A 66 -8.55 18.37 -15.02
C GLY A 66 -8.90 18.83 -13.61
N SER A 67 -8.97 20.15 -13.41
CA SER A 67 -9.38 20.71 -12.12
C SER A 67 -10.80 20.27 -11.75
N SER A 68 -10.97 19.78 -10.53
CA SER A 68 -12.26 19.38 -9.97
C SER A 68 -12.32 19.72 -8.48
N SER A 69 -13.39 20.38 -8.05
CA SER A 69 -13.61 20.68 -6.62
C SER A 69 -13.76 19.39 -5.81
N ARG A 70 -14.40 18.36 -6.38
CA ARG A 70 -14.56 17.04 -5.75
C ARG A 70 -13.21 16.34 -5.56
N GLN A 71 -12.35 16.34 -6.59
CA GLN A 71 -11.00 15.76 -6.47
C GLN A 71 -10.11 16.54 -5.50
N LYS A 72 -10.22 17.88 -5.47
CA LYS A 72 -9.51 18.73 -4.48
C LYS A 72 -9.91 18.37 -3.06
N LEU A 73 -11.22 18.36 -2.77
CA LEU A 73 -11.73 17.97 -1.46
C LEU A 73 -11.34 16.53 -1.08
N GLY A 74 -11.42 15.59 -2.01
CA GLY A 74 -10.97 14.21 -1.79
C GLY A 74 -9.48 14.11 -1.45
N SER A 75 -8.65 14.89 -2.16
CA SER A 75 -7.20 14.93 -1.90
C SER A 75 -6.87 15.61 -0.56
N GLU A 76 -7.63 16.65 -0.18
CA GLU A 76 -7.54 17.27 1.15
C GLU A 76 -7.86 16.29 2.27
N ILE A 77 -8.95 15.54 2.13
CA ILE A 77 -9.36 14.49 3.08
C ILE A 77 -8.27 13.42 3.19
N LEU A 78 -7.72 12.95 2.06
CA LEU A 78 -6.65 11.94 2.08
C LEU A 78 -5.39 12.46 2.77
N VAL A 79 -5.02 13.73 2.59
CA VAL A 79 -3.88 14.34 3.30
C VAL A 79 -4.15 14.42 4.80
N GLU A 80 -5.37 14.76 5.22
CA GLU A 80 -5.75 14.78 6.64
C GLU A 80 -5.70 13.39 7.28
N LEU A 81 -6.20 12.36 6.60
CA LEU A 81 -6.06 10.96 7.02
C LEU A 81 -4.58 10.54 7.08
N SER A 82 -3.79 10.92 6.08
CA SER A 82 -2.34 10.65 6.05
C SER A 82 -1.61 11.30 7.22
N ARG A 83 -2.03 12.50 7.64
CA ARG A 83 -1.50 13.16 8.85
C ARG A 83 -1.90 12.44 10.14
N GLU A 84 -3.05 11.80 10.20
CA GLU A 84 -3.43 10.94 11.33
C GLU A 84 -2.55 9.69 11.36
N VAL A 85 -2.31 9.04 10.22
CA VAL A 85 -1.40 7.88 10.11
C VAL A 85 0.02 8.26 10.54
N LEU A 86 0.55 9.36 10.00
CA LEU A 86 1.87 9.89 10.36
C LEU A 86 1.99 10.17 11.86
N ARG A 87 1.01 10.86 12.46
CA ARG A 87 0.99 11.13 13.90
C ARG A 87 0.89 9.86 14.72
N SER A 88 0.08 8.89 14.28
CA SER A 88 -0.05 7.61 14.98
C SER A 88 1.28 6.85 14.96
N TRP A 89 1.98 6.81 13.83
CA TRP A 89 3.26 6.13 13.70
C TRP A 89 4.37 6.85 14.48
N GLN A 90 4.54 8.16 14.32
CA GLN A 90 5.57 8.95 15.03
C GLN A 90 5.43 8.94 16.55
N GLN A 91 4.24 8.65 17.07
CA GLN A 91 3.97 8.55 18.51
C GLN A 91 3.98 7.10 19.00
N GLY A 92 4.57 6.17 18.26
CA GLY A 92 4.67 4.76 18.63
C GLY A 92 3.32 4.09 18.88
N PHE A 93 2.30 4.48 18.10
CA PHE A 93 0.90 4.03 18.23
C PHE A 93 0.21 4.43 19.55
N ALA A 94 0.74 5.39 20.29
CA ALA A 94 0.18 5.83 21.58
C ALA A 94 -1.08 6.71 21.45
N ARG A 95 -1.48 7.11 20.23
CA ARG A 95 -2.66 7.96 19.98
C ARG A 95 -3.96 7.26 20.37
N LYS A 96 -4.91 8.06 20.89
CA LYS A 96 -6.24 7.65 21.34
C LYS A 96 -7.30 8.64 20.86
N GLY A 97 -8.56 8.23 20.97
CA GLY A 97 -9.73 9.07 20.74
C GLY A 97 -10.12 9.17 19.27
N SER A 98 -11.20 9.91 19.05
CA SER A 98 -11.83 10.10 17.74
C SER A 98 -10.98 10.91 16.77
N LEU A 99 -11.26 10.75 15.48
CA LEU A 99 -10.73 11.61 14.43
C LEU A 99 -11.35 13.01 14.53
N ASP A 100 -10.68 13.99 13.90
CA ASP A 100 -11.12 15.37 13.90
C ASP A 100 -12.52 15.54 13.29
N ALA A 101 -13.41 16.26 13.97
CA ALA A 101 -14.79 16.43 13.52
C ALA A 101 -14.90 17.16 12.17
N SER A 102 -13.95 18.04 11.84
CA SER A 102 -13.93 18.72 10.54
C SER A 102 -13.55 17.77 9.40
N LEU A 103 -12.68 16.78 9.66
CA LEU A 103 -12.38 15.71 8.72
C LEU A 103 -13.63 14.87 8.43
N LEU A 104 -14.35 14.45 9.48
CA LEU A 104 -15.60 13.71 9.34
C LEU A 104 -16.66 14.50 8.57
N ALA A 105 -16.77 15.81 8.82
CA ALA A 105 -17.68 16.69 8.10
C ALA A 105 -17.34 16.79 6.60
N LYS A 106 -16.06 16.88 6.23
CA LYS A 106 -15.61 16.86 4.83
C LYS A 106 -15.91 15.52 4.16
N LEU A 107 -15.64 14.42 4.85
CA LEU A 107 -15.97 13.07 4.39
C LEU A 107 -17.47 12.92 4.13
N ALA A 108 -18.33 13.42 5.03
CA ALA A 108 -19.78 13.39 4.84
C ALA A 108 -20.26 14.30 3.70
N ALA A 109 -19.59 15.42 3.47
CA ALA A 109 -19.95 16.41 2.47
C ALA A 109 -19.50 16.08 1.03
N ILE A 110 -18.64 15.06 0.83
CA ILE A 110 -18.22 14.68 -0.52
C ILE A 110 -19.42 14.22 -1.34
N ASP A 111 -19.50 14.73 -2.57
CA ASP A 111 -20.52 14.35 -3.54
C ASP A 111 -20.21 12.95 -4.11
N CYS A 112 -21.12 12.01 -3.84
CA CYS A 112 -21.04 10.61 -4.21
C CYS A 112 -22.07 10.19 -5.27
N GLY A 113 -22.69 11.14 -6.00
CA GLY A 113 -23.79 10.86 -6.93
C GLY A 113 -23.47 9.97 -8.15
N SER A 114 -22.30 9.33 -8.19
CA SER A 114 -21.85 8.44 -9.27
C SER A 114 -21.63 7.02 -8.78
N LYS A 115 -21.96 6.03 -9.63
CA LYS A 115 -21.40 4.69 -9.49
C LYS A 115 -19.91 4.75 -9.80
N ILE A 116 -19.12 4.05 -9.00
CA ILE A 116 -17.68 3.97 -9.18
C ILE A 116 -17.25 2.53 -9.36
N THR A 117 -16.19 2.32 -10.14
CA THR A 117 -15.57 1.02 -10.28
C THR A 117 -14.27 1.02 -9.48
N THR A 118 -14.22 0.20 -8.45
CA THR A 118 -13.04 0.06 -7.58
C THR A 118 -12.53 -1.37 -7.62
N GLY A 119 -11.28 -1.55 -7.22
CA GLY A 119 -10.66 -2.85 -7.04
C GLY A 119 -9.60 -2.73 -5.95
N PRO A 120 -9.31 -3.83 -5.22
CA PRO A 120 -8.31 -3.79 -4.16
C PRO A 120 -6.96 -3.39 -4.75
N ALA A 121 -6.34 -2.37 -4.16
CA ALA A 121 -5.01 -1.96 -4.58
C ALA A 121 -4.00 -3.10 -4.33
N GLU A 122 -3.32 -3.54 -5.39
CA GLU A 122 -2.47 -4.73 -5.34
C GLU A 122 -1.31 -4.60 -4.34
N GLY A 123 -0.66 -3.43 -4.24
CA GLY A 123 0.32 -3.13 -3.20
C GLY A 123 -0.14 -3.52 -1.79
N TYR A 124 -1.33 -3.06 -1.39
CA TYR A 124 -1.90 -3.32 -0.07
C TYR A 124 -2.41 -4.75 0.10
N ALA A 125 -2.93 -5.36 -0.97
CA ALA A 125 -3.51 -6.70 -0.92
C ALA A 125 -2.46 -7.82 -1.08
N LEU A 126 -1.38 -7.53 -1.81
CA LEU A 126 -0.48 -8.51 -2.40
C LEU A 126 0.98 -8.36 -1.96
N TYR A 127 1.54 -7.15 -2.08
CA TYR A 127 2.99 -6.94 -2.09
C TYR A 127 3.59 -6.49 -0.75
N ALA A 128 2.78 -6.40 0.31
CA ALA A 128 3.22 -5.86 1.59
C ALA A 128 3.74 -4.41 1.45
N LEU A 129 3.06 -3.62 0.61
CA LEU A 129 3.29 -2.18 0.53
C LEU A 129 2.52 -1.50 1.66
N TYR A 130 3.19 -0.65 2.43
CA TYR A 130 2.63 0.05 3.58
C TYR A 130 2.65 1.56 3.32
N PRO A 131 1.54 2.30 3.53
CA PRO A 131 1.53 3.75 3.29
C PRO A 131 2.64 4.51 4.04
N GLU A 132 3.05 4.01 5.20
CA GLU A 132 4.13 4.53 6.03
C GLU A 132 5.49 4.54 5.32
N THR A 133 5.72 3.63 4.37
CA THR A 133 6.95 3.64 3.54
C THR A 133 7.07 4.91 2.72
N TYR A 134 5.95 5.47 2.26
CA TYR A 134 5.93 6.72 1.50
C TYR A 134 6.06 7.94 2.42
N LEU A 135 5.55 7.87 3.65
CA LEU A 135 5.82 8.88 4.68
C LEU A 135 7.32 8.96 4.97
N LEU A 136 7.95 7.82 5.23
CA LEU A 136 9.38 7.78 5.54
C LEU A 136 10.25 8.18 4.35
N ALA A 137 9.92 7.73 3.14
CA ALA A 137 10.60 8.15 1.92
C ALA A 137 10.54 9.67 1.74
N ALA A 138 9.36 10.28 1.96
CA ALA A 138 9.18 11.73 1.88
C ALA A 138 9.98 12.46 2.96
N LEU A 139 9.95 12.02 4.22
CA LEU A 139 10.73 12.62 5.31
C LEU A 139 12.26 12.56 5.03
N ARG A 140 12.74 11.53 4.34
CA ARG A 140 14.16 11.35 3.97
C ARG A 140 14.54 12.05 2.66
N SER A 141 13.58 12.54 1.88
CA SER A 141 13.81 13.03 0.51
C SER A 141 14.54 14.38 0.42
N GLY A 142 14.50 15.18 1.49
CA GLY A 142 14.98 16.56 1.47
C GLY A 142 14.05 17.56 0.77
N LEU A 143 12.89 17.11 0.29
CA LEU A 143 11.84 17.97 -0.28
C LEU A 143 11.05 18.70 0.83
N ASP A 144 10.30 19.72 0.44
CA ASP A 144 9.49 20.53 1.36
C ASP A 144 8.10 20.88 0.79
N ALA A 145 7.41 21.81 1.45
CA ALA A 145 6.07 22.27 1.07
C ALA A 145 6.01 22.95 -0.32
N ASN A 146 7.15 23.31 -0.91
CA ASN A 146 7.27 23.83 -2.28
C ASN A 146 7.30 22.70 -3.33
N THR A 147 6.61 21.59 -3.08
CA THR A 147 6.57 20.42 -3.95
C THR A 147 5.16 20.20 -4.50
N CYS A 148 5.04 20.08 -5.81
CA CYS A 148 3.84 19.61 -6.50
C CYS A 148 3.81 18.08 -6.48
N VAL A 149 2.97 17.49 -5.61
CA VAL A 149 2.84 16.04 -5.52
C VAL A 149 1.79 15.54 -6.51
N ILE A 150 2.15 14.53 -7.31
CA ILE A 150 1.34 13.98 -8.40
C ILE A 150 1.19 12.47 -8.18
N GLY A 151 -0.03 12.03 -7.87
CA GLY A 151 -0.36 10.62 -7.71
C GLY A 151 -0.88 9.99 -9.00
N ILE A 152 -0.28 8.88 -9.41
CA ILE A 152 -0.80 8.08 -10.52
C ILE A 152 -1.98 7.22 -10.02
N ARG A 153 -3.14 7.37 -10.66
CA ARG A 153 -4.39 6.70 -10.26
C ARG A 153 -4.32 5.18 -10.43
N SER A 154 -4.02 4.50 -9.33
CA SER A 154 -4.38 3.11 -8.98
C SER A 154 -4.27 2.95 -7.44
N ILE A 155 -3.07 3.10 -6.93
CA ILE A 155 -2.73 3.19 -5.52
C ILE A 155 -2.01 4.52 -5.24
N GLY A 156 -1.40 5.09 -6.29
CA GLY A 156 -0.60 6.32 -6.23
C GLY A 156 -1.34 7.57 -5.75
N LEU A 157 -2.66 7.69 -5.90
CA LEU A 157 -3.39 8.85 -5.34
C LEU A 157 -3.34 8.86 -3.79
N GLY A 158 -3.62 7.72 -3.16
CA GLY A 158 -3.48 7.59 -1.71
C GLY A 158 -2.04 7.83 -1.28
N LEU A 159 -1.09 7.14 -1.93
CA LEU A 159 0.34 7.26 -1.60
C LEU A 159 0.87 8.69 -1.80
N ALA A 160 0.36 9.42 -2.80
CA ALA A 160 0.68 10.84 -2.98
C ALA A 160 0.20 11.70 -1.82
N ALA A 161 -0.93 11.36 -1.19
CA ALA A 161 -1.39 12.06 0.01
C ALA A 161 -0.47 11.80 1.21
N MET A 162 0.13 10.61 1.32
CA MET A 162 1.17 10.32 2.31
C MET A 162 2.39 11.21 2.09
N VAL A 163 2.92 11.24 0.86
CA VAL A 163 4.05 12.12 0.51
C VAL A 163 3.71 13.58 0.81
N ALA A 164 2.56 14.09 0.37
CA ALA A 164 2.15 15.46 0.61
C ALA A 164 2.01 15.79 2.11
N ALA A 165 1.46 14.87 2.91
CA ALA A 165 1.34 15.03 4.35
C ALA A 165 2.70 15.14 5.04
N ALA A 166 3.67 14.28 4.68
CA ALA A 166 5.02 14.30 5.24
C ALA A 166 5.84 15.54 4.83
N LEU A 167 5.67 16.03 3.60
CA LEU A 167 6.36 17.23 3.10
C LEU A 167 5.69 18.54 3.55
N HIS A 168 4.52 18.48 4.19
CA HIS A 168 3.63 19.63 4.38
C HIS A 168 3.26 20.34 3.07
N ALA A 169 3.28 19.61 1.96
CA ALA A 169 2.90 20.12 0.65
C ALA A 169 1.37 20.28 0.54
N PRO A 170 0.89 21.10 -0.42
CA PRO A 170 -0.52 21.13 -0.76
C PRO A 170 -1.07 19.76 -1.19
N PRO A 171 -2.39 19.56 -1.15
CA PRO A 171 -3.03 18.32 -1.59
C PRO A 171 -2.57 17.88 -2.98
N PRO A 172 -2.32 16.58 -3.19
CA PRO A 172 -1.77 16.09 -4.45
C PRO A 172 -2.74 16.29 -5.62
N ILE A 173 -2.17 16.38 -6.82
CA ILE A 173 -2.91 16.24 -8.07
C ILE A 173 -2.96 14.76 -8.44
N SER A 174 -4.09 14.29 -8.98
CA SER A 174 -4.22 12.92 -9.48
C SER A 174 -4.16 12.89 -11.01
N VAL A 175 -3.56 11.85 -11.58
CA VAL A 175 -3.47 11.67 -13.03
C VAL A 175 -3.66 10.22 -13.46
N ARG A 176 -4.21 9.96 -14.65
CA ARG A 176 -4.39 8.61 -15.21
C ARG A 176 -3.70 8.47 -16.57
N PRO A 177 -2.54 7.82 -16.62
CA PRO A 177 -1.95 7.39 -17.88
C PRO A 177 -2.89 6.42 -18.62
N ILE A 178 -3.09 6.64 -19.91
CA ILE A 178 -3.97 5.84 -20.79
C ILE A 178 -3.18 5.26 -21.97
N GLY A 179 -3.83 4.43 -22.81
CA GLY A 179 -3.19 3.76 -23.95
C GLY A 179 -2.65 2.37 -23.61
N HIS A 180 -1.71 1.86 -24.41
CA HIS A 180 -1.17 0.51 -24.25
C HIS A 180 -0.40 0.37 -22.92
N PRO A 181 -0.45 -0.77 -22.19
CA PRO A 181 0.25 -0.95 -20.91
C PRO A 181 1.76 -0.73 -20.92
N PHE A 182 2.40 -0.82 -22.10
CA PHE A 182 3.83 -0.58 -22.29
C PHE A 182 4.14 0.72 -23.06
N SER A 183 3.12 1.50 -23.40
CA SER A 183 3.25 2.77 -24.12
C SER A 183 2.11 3.70 -23.69
N ARG A 184 2.16 4.09 -22.42
CA ARG A 184 1.16 4.97 -21.82
C ARG A 184 1.43 6.43 -22.21
N HIS A 185 0.37 7.23 -22.23
CA HIS A 185 0.46 8.68 -22.42
C HIS A 185 -0.57 9.40 -21.54
N MET A 186 -0.39 10.71 -21.39
CA MET A 186 -1.27 11.55 -20.58
C MET A 186 -2.34 12.23 -21.43
N SER A 187 -3.57 12.23 -20.94
CA SER A 187 -4.65 13.12 -21.37
C SER A 187 -5.00 14.02 -20.18
N ALA A 188 -4.46 15.23 -20.15
CA ALA A 188 -4.61 16.16 -19.04
C ALA A 188 -4.80 17.59 -19.56
N ALA A 189 -5.71 18.32 -18.92
CA ALA A 189 -6.01 19.70 -19.23
C ALA A 189 -4.81 20.60 -18.88
N PRO A 190 -4.47 21.62 -19.69
CA PRO A 190 -3.30 22.48 -19.47
C PRO A 190 -3.28 23.17 -18.10
N GLU A 191 -4.45 23.50 -17.56
CA GLU A 191 -4.63 24.17 -16.28
C GLU A 191 -4.40 23.27 -15.05
N LEU A 192 -4.19 21.95 -15.24
CA LEU A 192 -4.06 21.01 -14.13
C LEU A 192 -2.89 21.34 -13.21
N LEU A 193 -1.74 21.74 -13.77
CA LEU A 193 -0.59 22.20 -12.98
C LEU A 193 -0.82 23.59 -12.38
N GLY A 194 -1.74 24.38 -12.93
CA GLY A 194 -2.03 25.73 -12.48
C GLY A 194 -0.77 26.57 -12.31
N SER A 195 -0.62 27.19 -11.14
CA SER A 195 0.53 28.04 -10.81
C SER A 195 1.83 27.27 -10.54
N TRP A 196 1.81 25.93 -10.39
CA TRP A 196 3.02 25.15 -10.13
C TRP A 196 4.03 25.24 -11.26
N ARG A 197 3.55 25.34 -12.51
CA ARG A 197 4.42 25.44 -13.69
C ARG A 197 5.38 26.61 -13.58
N ASP A 198 4.86 27.76 -13.17
CA ASP A 198 5.58 29.03 -13.18
C ASP A 198 6.20 29.35 -11.80
N ARG A 199 6.07 28.44 -10.82
CA ARG A 199 6.55 28.64 -9.45
C ARG A 199 8.07 28.42 -9.37
N PRO A 200 8.84 29.43 -8.90
CA PRO A 200 10.29 29.30 -8.76
C PRO A 200 10.68 28.16 -7.81
N ARG A 201 11.66 27.34 -8.23
CA ARG A 201 12.24 26.24 -7.43
C ARG A 201 11.21 25.22 -6.92
N ALA A 202 10.03 25.14 -7.54
CA ALA A 202 9.07 24.12 -7.16
C ALA A 202 9.56 22.74 -7.62
N GLU A 203 9.53 21.75 -6.75
CA GLU A 203 9.86 20.38 -7.10
C GLU A 203 8.59 19.59 -7.49
N PHE A 204 8.75 18.49 -8.23
CA PHE A 204 7.63 17.68 -8.69
C PHE A 204 7.84 16.22 -8.25
N ALA A 205 6.97 15.75 -7.36
CA ALA A 205 7.03 14.39 -6.83
C ALA A 205 5.99 13.50 -7.54
N ILE A 206 6.44 12.57 -8.37
CA ILE A 206 5.60 11.56 -9.02
C ILE A 206 5.52 10.34 -8.12
N VAL A 207 4.31 9.94 -7.74
CA VAL A 207 4.06 8.90 -6.74
C VAL A 207 3.22 7.78 -7.33
N ASP A 208 3.76 6.57 -7.28
CA ASP A 208 3.09 5.34 -7.72
C ASP A 208 3.74 4.11 -7.07
N GLU A 209 3.14 2.94 -7.22
CA GLU A 209 3.78 1.66 -6.87
C GLU A 209 4.90 1.30 -7.85
N GLY A 210 4.74 1.63 -9.14
CA GLY A 210 5.71 1.29 -10.18
C GLY A 210 7.13 1.85 -9.94
N PRO A 211 8.11 1.52 -10.80
CA PRO A 211 7.91 0.97 -12.15
C PRO A 211 7.70 -0.56 -12.17
N GLY A 212 6.64 -1.02 -12.85
CA GLY A 212 6.42 -2.44 -13.14
C GLY A 212 7.19 -2.93 -14.38
N LEU A 213 6.57 -3.83 -15.17
CA LEU A 213 7.21 -4.46 -16.33
C LEU A 213 7.80 -3.49 -17.38
N SER A 214 7.17 -2.33 -17.58
CA SER A 214 7.60 -1.34 -18.59
C SER A 214 8.00 0.01 -18.01
N GLY A 215 7.55 0.37 -16.80
CA GLY A 215 7.69 1.72 -16.25
C GLY A 215 6.90 2.81 -16.99
N SER A 216 6.08 2.45 -17.99
CA SER A 216 5.47 3.43 -18.91
C SER A 216 4.53 4.43 -18.24
N SER A 217 3.88 4.08 -17.12
CA SER A 217 3.01 5.01 -16.37
C SER A 217 3.79 6.19 -15.78
N LEU A 218 4.91 5.92 -15.10
CA LEU A 218 5.80 6.96 -14.57
C LEU A 218 6.39 7.79 -15.70
N TYR A 219 6.88 7.12 -16.75
CA TYR A 219 7.44 7.78 -17.92
C TYR A 219 6.44 8.72 -18.62
N ALA A 220 5.16 8.32 -18.75
CA ALA A 220 4.12 9.17 -19.32
C ALA A 220 3.97 10.50 -18.56
N VAL A 221 4.05 10.46 -17.23
CA VAL A 221 3.98 11.67 -16.38
C VAL A 221 5.24 12.52 -16.55
N ILE A 222 6.43 11.91 -16.60
CA ILE A 222 7.69 12.64 -16.89
C ILE A 222 7.60 13.37 -18.23
N VAL A 223 7.18 12.68 -19.30
CA VAL A 223 7.01 13.28 -20.63
C VAL A 223 6.01 14.43 -20.60
N TRP A 224 4.90 14.26 -19.88
CA TRP A 224 3.90 15.31 -19.72
C TRP A 224 4.47 16.54 -19.01
N LEU A 225 5.18 16.38 -17.89
CA LEU A 225 5.82 17.49 -17.17
C LEU A 225 6.86 18.21 -18.05
N ARG A 226 7.70 17.46 -18.78
CA ARG A 226 8.69 18.05 -19.69
C ARG A 226 8.05 18.87 -20.81
N ARG A 227 6.91 18.43 -21.35
CA ARG A 227 6.12 19.21 -22.33
C ARG A 227 5.56 20.51 -21.75
N GLN A 228 5.39 20.60 -20.44
CA GLN A 228 5.00 21.82 -19.73
C GLN A 228 6.19 22.71 -19.38
N GLY A 229 7.42 22.37 -19.82
CA GLY A 229 8.63 23.13 -19.56
C GLY A 229 9.26 22.86 -18.20
N ILE A 230 8.90 21.75 -17.54
CA ILE A 230 9.53 21.35 -16.27
C ILE A 230 10.82 20.59 -16.57
N ASP A 231 11.92 21.10 -16.02
CA ASP A 231 13.23 20.46 -16.11
C ASP A 231 13.25 19.14 -15.34
N GLN A 232 13.92 18.14 -15.91
CA GLN A 232 13.91 16.79 -15.37
C GLN A 232 14.63 16.66 -14.03
N GLU A 233 15.58 17.56 -13.75
CA GLU A 233 16.26 17.65 -12.45
C GLU A 233 15.32 18.02 -11.29
N ARG A 234 14.17 18.63 -11.61
CA ARG A 234 13.12 18.98 -10.63
C ARG A 234 12.10 17.86 -10.41
N ILE A 235 12.29 16.72 -11.08
CA ILE A 235 11.35 15.60 -11.04
C ILE A 235 11.93 14.51 -10.13
N HIS A 236 11.19 14.21 -9.07
CA HIS A 236 11.47 13.17 -8.10
C HIS A 236 10.45 12.05 -8.23
N LEU A 237 10.90 10.81 -8.08
CA LEU A 237 10.05 9.64 -8.11
C LEU A 237 9.96 9.03 -6.72
N PHE A 238 8.75 8.63 -6.34
CA PHE A 238 8.46 7.85 -5.15
C PHE A 238 7.88 6.50 -5.59
N PRO A 239 8.74 5.53 -5.96
CA PRO A 239 8.33 4.17 -6.31
C PRO A 239 8.24 3.27 -5.07
N SER A 240 7.65 2.08 -5.22
CA SER A 240 7.61 1.08 -4.13
C SER A 240 8.94 0.33 -3.92
N HIS A 241 9.88 0.43 -4.87
CA HIS A 241 11.15 -0.26 -4.82
C HIS A 241 12.27 0.48 -5.56
N ARG A 242 13.52 0.16 -5.23
CA ARG A 242 14.72 0.77 -5.85
C ARG A 242 15.04 0.25 -7.25
N GLY A 243 14.42 -0.88 -7.65
CA GLY A 243 14.60 -1.45 -8.97
C GLY A 243 14.11 -0.52 -10.08
N GLY A 244 14.80 -0.55 -11.23
CA GLY A 244 14.30 0.06 -12.46
C GLY A 244 13.11 -0.70 -13.05
N PRO A 245 12.60 -0.27 -14.22
CA PRO A 245 11.51 -0.98 -14.88
C PRO A 245 11.95 -2.36 -15.36
N GLY A 246 10.99 -3.25 -15.58
CA GLY A 246 11.23 -4.61 -16.06
C GLY A 246 11.65 -4.69 -17.53
N ALA A 247 11.73 -5.93 -18.03
CA ALA A 247 12.22 -6.24 -19.38
C ALA A 247 11.37 -5.72 -20.55
N GLN A 248 10.19 -5.15 -20.29
CA GLN A 248 9.33 -4.56 -21.32
C GLN A 248 9.54 -3.04 -21.48
N ALA A 249 10.50 -2.47 -20.76
CA ALA A 249 10.86 -1.06 -20.90
C ALA A 249 11.73 -0.83 -22.14
N ASP A 250 11.39 0.19 -22.92
CA ASP A 250 12.27 0.68 -23.97
C ASP A 250 13.43 1.51 -23.40
N ALA A 251 14.45 1.74 -24.21
CA ALA A 251 15.66 2.44 -23.79
C ALA A 251 15.37 3.89 -23.36
N GLU A 252 14.37 4.54 -23.95
CA GLU A 252 13.99 5.90 -23.62
C GLU A 252 13.36 5.98 -22.22
N THR A 253 12.46 5.06 -21.90
CA THR A 253 11.84 4.92 -20.58
C THR A 253 12.89 4.66 -19.51
N VAL A 254 13.81 3.71 -19.76
CA VAL A 254 14.90 3.41 -18.82
C VAL A 254 15.77 4.65 -18.59
N ALA A 255 16.17 5.34 -19.66
CA ALA A 255 17.01 6.54 -19.56
C ALA A 255 16.30 7.64 -18.76
N ALA A 256 15.04 7.94 -19.06
CA ALA A 256 14.28 8.98 -18.39
C ALA A 256 14.10 8.70 -16.89
N LEU A 257 13.73 7.47 -16.52
CA LEU A 257 13.57 7.09 -15.11
C LEU A 257 14.91 7.14 -14.35
N SER A 258 16.02 6.74 -14.98
CA SER A 258 17.35 6.74 -14.35
C SER A 258 17.91 8.12 -14.04
N GLN A 259 17.40 9.15 -14.71
CA GLN A 259 17.83 10.55 -14.54
C GLN A 259 17.06 11.28 -13.44
N CYS A 260 15.96 10.70 -12.95
CA CYS A 260 15.21 11.25 -11.83
C CYS A 260 15.75 10.74 -10.50
N GLN A 261 15.62 11.53 -9.45
CA GLN A 261 15.95 11.08 -8.09
C GLN A 261 14.86 10.16 -7.57
N ASN A 262 15.24 8.99 -7.05
CA ASN A 262 14.32 7.99 -6.50
C ASN A 262 14.35 8.01 -4.97
N HIS A 263 13.19 8.15 -4.36
CA HIS A 263 13.00 8.15 -2.92
C HIS A 263 12.21 6.91 -2.51
N VAL A 264 12.88 6.00 -1.78
CA VAL A 264 12.32 4.70 -1.37
C VAL A 264 12.70 4.43 0.08
N ALA A 265 11.73 3.95 0.86
CA ALA A 265 11.94 3.34 2.16
C ALA A 265 11.30 1.96 2.18
N ASP A 266 11.97 1.00 2.80
CA ASP A 266 11.50 -0.38 2.85
C ASP A 266 10.66 -0.63 4.13
N PHE A 267 9.95 -1.75 4.19
CA PHE A 267 9.16 -2.11 5.38
C PHE A 267 10.04 -2.17 6.65
N GLU A 268 11.24 -2.72 6.49
CA GLU A 268 12.24 -2.85 7.54
C GLU A 268 12.77 -1.49 8.01
N ASP A 269 12.78 -0.46 7.17
CA ASP A 269 13.13 0.92 7.57
C ASP A 269 12.04 1.57 8.44
N VAL A 270 10.78 1.29 8.13
CA VAL A 270 9.62 1.91 8.79
C VAL A 270 9.32 1.28 10.15
N PHE A 271 9.49 -0.03 10.22
CA PHE A 271 9.11 -0.85 11.38
C PHE A 271 10.33 -1.51 12.02
N ASP A 272 11.42 -0.74 12.14
CA ASP A 272 12.69 -1.13 12.78
C ASP A 272 12.62 -1.20 14.32
N GLY A 273 11.52 -0.72 14.91
CA GLY A 273 11.33 -0.65 16.36
C GLY A 273 11.77 0.67 17.00
N ALA A 274 12.39 1.60 16.24
CA ALA A 274 12.93 2.85 16.77
C ALA A 274 11.86 3.93 16.95
N VAL A 275 10.94 4.07 15.98
CA VAL A 275 9.86 5.08 16.00
C VAL A 275 8.57 4.50 16.58
N ALA A 276 8.24 3.28 16.17
CA ALA A 276 7.06 2.55 16.61
C ALA A 276 7.41 1.07 16.78
N PRO A 277 6.63 0.31 17.58
CA PRO A 277 6.79 -1.13 17.69
C PRO A 277 6.86 -1.79 16.31
N GLY A 278 7.81 -2.71 16.13
CA GLY A 278 8.02 -3.42 14.87
C GLY A 278 7.22 -4.72 14.78
N LEU A 279 7.40 -5.44 13.68
CA LEU A 279 6.68 -6.71 13.46
C LEU A 279 6.89 -7.71 14.62
N ARG A 280 8.09 -7.78 15.21
CA ARG A 280 8.36 -8.64 16.36
C ARG A 280 7.42 -8.35 17.52
N ASP A 281 7.25 -7.07 17.86
CA ASP A 281 6.40 -6.63 18.96
C ASP A 281 4.92 -6.93 18.69
N TRP A 282 4.50 -6.76 17.44
CA TRP A 282 3.14 -7.07 17.00
C TRP A 282 2.80 -8.55 17.17
N ILE A 283 3.73 -9.43 16.75
CA ILE A 283 3.57 -10.87 16.90
C ILE A 283 3.61 -11.28 18.38
N GLY A 284 4.50 -10.68 19.18
CA GLY A 284 4.55 -10.89 20.62
C GLY A 284 3.25 -10.52 21.31
N HIS A 285 2.69 -9.35 20.97
CA HIS A 285 1.39 -8.90 21.47
C HIS A 285 0.27 -9.88 21.11
N LEU A 286 0.17 -10.28 19.83
CA LEU A 286 -0.87 -11.19 19.36
C LEU A 286 -0.79 -12.57 20.03
N LEU A 287 0.42 -13.08 20.25
CA LEU A 287 0.63 -14.40 20.85
C LEU A 287 0.63 -14.36 22.39
N GLY A 288 0.68 -13.18 23.01
CA GLY A 288 0.89 -13.02 24.45
C GLY A 288 2.28 -13.50 24.91
N LYS A 289 3.32 -13.28 24.08
CA LYS A 289 4.69 -13.77 24.28
C LYS A 289 5.68 -12.60 24.24
N ALA A 290 6.63 -12.57 25.17
CA ALA A 290 7.64 -11.50 25.24
C ALA A 290 8.88 -11.79 24.38
N ASP A 291 9.32 -13.05 24.32
CA ASP A 291 10.58 -13.45 23.68
C ASP A 291 10.33 -14.05 22.29
N VAL A 292 9.76 -13.25 21.38
CA VAL A 292 9.54 -13.66 19.99
C VAL A 292 10.81 -13.44 19.17
N GLU A 293 11.34 -14.52 18.59
CA GLU A 293 12.36 -14.46 17.54
C GLU A 293 11.68 -14.47 16.16
N LEU A 294 12.16 -13.65 15.23
CA LEU A 294 11.68 -13.61 13.85
C LEU A 294 12.80 -13.92 12.87
N GLN A 295 12.53 -14.81 11.92
CA GLN A 295 13.40 -15.12 10.79
C GLN A 295 12.62 -14.92 9.48
N GLU A 296 13.19 -14.16 8.55
CA GLU A 296 12.65 -13.98 7.19
C GLU A 296 12.78 -15.30 6.40
N ILE A 297 11.68 -15.78 5.81
CA ILE A 297 11.63 -17.05 5.09
C ILE A 297 10.89 -16.95 3.74
N SER A 298 10.87 -15.76 3.13
CA SER A 298 10.24 -15.52 1.83
C SER A 298 11.02 -16.14 0.67
N GLY A 299 10.49 -15.99 -0.55
CA GLY A 299 11.21 -16.38 -1.78
C GLY A 299 11.58 -17.86 -1.83
N GLY A 300 10.85 -18.72 -1.11
CA GLY A 300 11.09 -20.15 -1.03
C GLY A 300 12.04 -20.57 0.09
N ALA A 301 12.55 -19.66 0.91
CA ALA A 301 13.46 -19.98 2.02
C ALA A 301 12.78 -20.81 3.12
N TRP A 302 11.45 -20.73 3.26
CA TRP A 302 10.67 -21.61 4.15
C TRP A 302 10.93 -23.11 3.93
N ARG A 303 11.41 -23.52 2.76
CA ARG A 303 11.75 -24.93 2.45
C ARG A 303 12.93 -25.45 3.27
N GLU A 304 13.79 -24.57 3.76
CA GLU A 304 14.90 -24.90 4.67
C GLU A 304 14.41 -25.43 6.03
N HIS A 305 13.16 -25.12 6.38
CA HIS A 305 12.53 -25.57 7.62
C HIS A 305 11.73 -26.87 7.46
N LEU A 306 11.76 -27.49 6.27
CA LEU A 306 11.18 -28.80 6.04
C LEU A 306 12.18 -29.89 6.42
N SER A 307 11.70 -31.00 6.98
CA SER A 307 12.54 -32.17 7.26
C SER A 307 13.02 -32.91 5.99
N ALA A 308 12.75 -32.38 4.79
CA ALA A 308 13.14 -32.97 3.52
C ALA A 308 14.52 -32.46 3.07
N PRO A 309 15.38 -33.32 2.48
CA PRO A 309 16.65 -32.86 1.92
C PRO A 309 16.44 -31.89 0.75
N ALA A 310 17.41 -31.01 0.48
CA ALA A 310 17.29 -29.95 -0.52
C ALA A 310 16.88 -30.44 -1.91
N GLY A 311 17.41 -31.58 -2.37
CA GLY A 311 17.03 -32.20 -3.64
C GLY A 311 15.57 -32.72 -3.68
N ALA A 312 14.90 -32.79 -2.54
CA ALA A 312 13.51 -33.17 -2.36
C ALA A 312 12.66 -32.02 -1.82
N TRP A 313 13.08 -30.77 -1.99
CA TRP A 313 12.21 -29.63 -1.67
C TRP A 313 11.06 -29.49 -2.68
N PRO A 314 9.88 -29.04 -2.24
CA PRO A 314 8.82 -28.69 -3.18
C PRO A 314 9.25 -27.52 -4.08
N PRO A 315 8.71 -27.44 -5.31
CA PRO A 315 8.94 -26.29 -6.16
C PRO A 315 8.41 -25.02 -5.48
N ALA A 316 9.11 -23.91 -5.67
CA ALA A 316 8.67 -22.58 -5.27
C ALA A 316 8.78 -21.66 -6.48
N PHE A 317 7.93 -20.63 -6.53
CA PHE A 317 8.04 -19.55 -7.50
C PHE A 317 8.33 -18.24 -6.75
N PRO A 318 9.61 -17.93 -6.46
CA PRO A 318 9.98 -16.86 -5.53
C PRO A 318 9.39 -15.49 -5.89
N ALA A 319 9.35 -15.16 -7.19
CA ALA A 319 8.82 -13.88 -7.68
C ALA A 319 7.32 -13.64 -7.39
N PHE A 320 6.56 -14.71 -7.09
CA PHE A 320 5.11 -14.65 -6.83
C PHE A 320 4.78 -15.01 -5.38
N GLU A 321 5.78 -15.00 -4.53
CA GLU A 321 5.67 -15.39 -3.14
C GLU A 321 5.34 -14.19 -2.24
N ARG A 322 4.46 -14.41 -1.26
CA ARG A 322 4.19 -13.41 -0.21
C ARG A 322 5.35 -13.34 0.78
N ARG A 323 5.57 -12.15 1.32
CA ARG A 323 6.41 -11.93 2.51
C ARG A 323 6.00 -12.89 3.63
N LYS A 324 6.99 -13.59 4.22
CA LYS A 324 6.83 -14.57 5.28
C LYS A 324 7.97 -14.49 6.29
N PHE A 325 7.61 -14.71 7.54
CA PHE A 325 8.54 -14.92 8.63
C PHE A 325 8.20 -16.21 9.36
N MET A 326 9.21 -16.87 9.91
CA MET A 326 9.07 -17.83 10.99
C MET A 326 9.15 -17.04 12.30
N ALA A 327 8.14 -17.15 13.15
CA ALA A 327 8.22 -16.70 14.52
C ALA A 327 8.44 -17.88 15.46
N SER A 328 9.35 -17.73 16.42
CA SER A 328 9.60 -18.73 17.48
C SER A 328 9.38 -18.08 18.84
N ALA A 329 8.59 -18.70 19.70
CA ALA A 329 8.33 -18.26 21.07
C ALA A 329 7.98 -19.45 21.96
N ASP A 330 8.64 -19.60 23.12
CA ASP A 330 8.42 -20.69 24.07
C ASP A 330 8.47 -22.11 23.45
N GLY A 331 9.39 -22.33 22.49
CA GLY A 331 9.50 -23.60 21.77
C GLY A 331 8.40 -23.82 20.71
N GLU A 332 7.48 -22.88 20.54
CA GLU A 332 6.46 -22.91 19.51
C GLU A 332 6.90 -22.12 18.27
N ARG A 333 6.70 -22.71 17.10
CA ARG A 333 6.89 -22.06 15.80
C ARG A 333 5.56 -21.64 15.18
N TRP A 334 5.58 -20.48 14.54
CA TRP A 334 4.44 -19.85 13.87
C TRP A 334 4.85 -19.34 12.49
N LEU A 335 4.00 -19.54 11.50
CA LEU A 335 4.11 -18.90 10.20
C LEU A 335 3.45 -17.52 10.28
N VAL A 336 4.22 -16.48 10.01
CA VAL A 336 3.74 -15.10 9.88
C VAL A 336 3.76 -14.74 8.40
N LYS A 337 2.59 -14.65 7.77
CA LYS A 337 2.46 -14.51 6.30
C LYS A 337 1.67 -13.27 5.94
N PHE A 338 2.21 -12.41 5.09
CA PHE A 338 1.46 -11.24 4.62
C PHE A 338 0.20 -11.69 3.86
N ALA A 339 -0.94 -11.27 4.38
CA ALA A 339 -2.28 -11.59 3.91
C ALA A 339 -2.97 -10.39 3.26
N GLY A 340 -2.42 -9.18 3.37
CA GLY A 340 -3.03 -7.97 2.83
C GLY A 340 -3.68 -7.13 3.93
N LEU A 341 -3.73 -5.82 3.71
CA LEU A 341 -4.36 -4.86 4.62
C LEU A 341 -5.90 -4.95 4.55
N GLY A 342 -6.56 -4.44 5.58
CA GLY A 342 -8.01 -4.33 5.65
C GLY A 342 -8.79 -5.60 5.39
N GLU A 343 -9.86 -5.43 4.62
CA GLU A 343 -10.82 -6.47 4.28
C GLU A 343 -10.18 -7.67 3.57
N THR A 344 -9.08 -7.45 2.82
CA THR A 344 -8.34 -8.54 2.18
C THR A 344 -7.74 -9.50 3.20
N GLY A 345 -7.11 -8.95 4.25
CA GLY A 345 -6.54 -9.74 5.34
C GLY A 345 -7.62 -10.43 6.16
N ARG A 346 -8.69 -9.70 6.53
CA ARG A 346 -9.82 -10.23 7.31
C ARG A 346 -10.49 -11.42 6.62
N ARG A 347 -10.72 -11.34 5.30
CA ARG A 347 -11.29 -12.45 4.53
C ARG A 347 -10.40 -13.69 4.54
N LYS A 348 -9.07 -13.51 4.43
CA LYS A 348 -8.12 -14.63 4.50
C LYS A 348 -8.06 -15.25 5.89
N LEU A 349 -8.14 -14.45 6.95
CA LEU A 349 -8.27 -14.97 8.31
C LEU A 349 -9.57 -15.79 8.47
N GLY A 350 -10.71 -15.28 8.00
CA GLY A 350 -11.98 -16.02 8.03
C GLY A 350 -11.90 -17.35 7.28
N THR A 351 -11.24 -17.36 6.11
CA THR A 351 -10.98 -18.59 5.35
C THR A 351 -10.07 -19.55 6.10
N ALA A 352 -8.99 -19.05 6.72
CA ALA A 352 -8.06 -19.87 7.49
C ALA A 352 -8.75 -20.53 8.70
N LYS A 353 -9.63 -19.79 9.40
CA LYS A 353 -10.45 -20.33 10.49
C LYS A 353 -11.37 -21.45 10.01
N ALA A 354 -12.12 -21.22 8.93
CA ALA A 354 -13.02 -22.23 8.37
C ALA A 354 -12.27 -23.50 7.90
N LEU A 355 -11.09 -23.34 7.29
CA LEU A 355 -10.24 -24.47 6.89
C LEU A 355 -9.71 -25.24 8.09
N HIS A 356 -9.30 -24.55 9.14
CA HIS A 356 -8.85 -25.18 10.38
C HIS A 356 -9.98 -25.97 11.06
N GLU A 357 -11.17 -25.37 11.20
CA GLU A 357 -12.36 -26.02 11.76
C GLU A 357 -12.76 -27.28 10.98
N ALA A 358 -12.54 -27.29 9.67
CA ALA A 358 -12.76 -28.44 8.81
C ALA A 358 -11.59 -29.46 8.80
N GLY A 359 -10.51 -29.22 9.52
CA GLY A 359 -9.34 -30.11 9.60
C GLY A 359 -8.36 -30.01 8.41
N PHE A 360 -8.48 -28.99 7.57
CA PHE A 360 -7.68 -28.79 6.36
C PHE A 360 -6.66 -27.65 6.46
N GLY A 361 -6.45 -27.06 7.65
CA GLY A 361 -5.57 -25.92 7.84
C GLY A 361 -4.91 -25.88 9.22
N ALA A 362 -3.78 -25.17 9.29
CA ALA A 362 -3.14 -24.86 10.55
C ALA A 362 -4.01 -23.94 11.42
N GLN A 363 -3.84 -24.01 12.74
CA GLN A 363 -4.56 -23.14 13.66
C GLN A 363 -4.13 -21.68 13.47
N PRO A 364 -5.03 -20.77 13.08
CA PRO A 364 -4.71 -19.34 13.05
C PRO A 364 -4.72 -18.76 14.46
N ALA A 365 -3.67 -18.01 14.81
CA ALA A 365 -3.66 -17.16 16.01
C ALA A 365 -4.45 -15.86 15.77
N GLY A 366 -4.32 -15.28 14.58
CA GLY A 366 -5.02 -14.04 14.23
C GLY A 366 -4.41 -13.31 13.06
N LEU A 367 -4.87 -12.07 12.86
CA LEU A 367 -4.34 -11.12 11.89
C LEU A 367 -3.78 -9.92 12.65
N CYS A 368 -2.56 -9.50 12.35
CA CYS A 368 -1.98 -8.27 12.90
C CYS A 368 -1.41 -7.42 11.75
N HIS A 369 -2.00 -6.25 11.54
CA HIS A 369 -1.58 -5.25 10.55
C HIS A 369 -1.14 -5.83 9.19
N GLY A 370 -2.01 -6.68 8.61
CA GLY A 370 -1.79 -7.32 7.31
C GLY A 370 -1.08 -8.68 7.34
N PHE A 371 -0.55 -9.13 8.49
CA PHE A 371 0.05 -10.45 8.64
C PHE A 371 -0.91 -11.45 9.29
N LEU A 372 -1.17 -12.55 8.59
CA LEU A 372 -1.87 -13.72 9.13
C LEU A 372 -0.84 -14.61 9.86
N VAL A 373 -1.14 -14.94 11.12
CA VAL A 373 -0.28 -15.76 11.98
C VAL A 373 -0.93 -17.11 12.20
N GLU A 374 -0.24 -18.18 11.81
CA GLU A 374 -0.73 -19.56 11.85
C GLU A 374 0.29 -20.46 12.53
N ARG A 375 -0.14 -21.50 13.26
CA ARG A 375 0.78 -22.46 13.87
C ARG A 375 1.63 -23.11 12.78
N TRP A 376 2.94 -23.19 12.98
CA TRP A 376 3.79 -23.97 12.08
C TRP A 376 3.52 -25.46 12.28
N ILE A 377 3.27 -26.17 11.19
CA ILE A 377 3.09 -27.62 11.18
C ILE A 377 4.28 -28.23 10.46
N ASP A 378 5.02 -29.09 11.15
CA ASP A 378 6.03 -29.92 10.50
C ASP A 378 5.32 -30.94 9.60
N ALA A 379 5.63 -30.86 8.30
CA ALA A 379 5.01 -31.72 7.31
C ALA A 379 6.08 -32.45 6.49
N GLY A 380 5.87 -33.75 6.32
CA GLY A 380 6.60 -34.58 5.36
C GLY A 380 5.89 -34.63 4.00
N ARG A 381 6.61 -35.03 2.95
CA ARG A 381 5.98 -35.36 1.66
C ARG A 381 5.10 -36.59 1.82
N LEU A 382 3.86 -36.54 1.33
CA LEU A 382 2.97 -37.71 1.25
C LEU A 382 3.59 -38.90 0.48
N SER A 383 4.52 -38.63 -0.45
CA SER A 383 5.23 -39.66 -1.22
C SER A 383 6.38 -40.34 -0.45
N ALA A 384 6.80 -39.80 0.69
CA ALA A 384 7.71 -40.51 1.58
C ALA A 384 6.88 -41.58 2.27
N LYS A 385 7.09 -42.87 1.94
CA LYS A 385 6.37 -44.00 2.55
C LYS A 385 6.26 -43.77 4.06
N ALA A 386 5.04 -43.45 4.52
CA ALA A 386 4.76 -43.37 5.94
C ALA A 386 5.00 -44.76 6.52
N ARG A 387 6.10 -44.94 7.25
CA ARG A 387 6.18 -46.01 8.24
C ARG A 387 5.26 -45.58 9.37
N PHE A 388 4.00 -45.95 9.29
CA PHE A 388 3.16 -46.04 10.47
C PHE A 388 3.84 -47.09 11.37
N VAL A 389 4.38 -46.63 12.50
CA VAL A 389 4.81 -47.53 13.58
C VAL A 389 3.56 -47.72 14.42
N GLU A 390 3.11 -48.98 14.52
CA GLU A 390 2.00 -49.42 15.38
C GLU A 390 2.26 -49.10 16.86
#